data_AF-A0A1H9QFN4-F1
#
_entry.id   AF-A0A1H9QFN4-F1
#
_cell.length_a   1.000
_cell.length_b   1.000
_cell.length_c   1.000
_cell.angle_alpha   90.00
_cell.angle_beta   90.00
_cell.angle_gamma   90.00
#
_symmetry.space_group_name_H-M   'P 1'
#
loop_
_entity.id
_entity.type
_entity.pdbx_description
1 polymer ?
#
loop_
_entity_poly.entity_id
_entity_poly.type
_entity_poly.pdbx_seq_one_letter_code
_entity_poly.pdbx_strand_id
1 'polypeptide(L)'
;MVEVDLTIYPRDAVLRACYSLDDIASFQLVGDPGKATVVEVVPRGSSLADDEIVSRLKSALIDFALRVQIEEQTRELRDQIWRTAFAELGSPSR
;
A
#
# COMPACT_ATOMS: atom_id res chain seq x y z
N MET A 1 3.20 15.29 11.37
CA MET A 1 3.50 15.31 9.93
C MET A 1 4.59 14.27 9.66
N VAL A 2 4.43 13.44 8.63
CA VAL A 2 5.41 12.39 8.28
C VAL A 2 5.87 12.60 6.84
N GLU A 3 7.16 12.73 6.61
CA GLU A 3 7.73 12.80 5.26
C GLU A 3 7.96 11.39 4.72
N VAL A 4 7.48 11.14 3.49
CA VAL A 4 7.57 9.83 2.83
C VAL A 4 8.27 9.99 1.48
N ASP A 5 9.38 9.28 1.32
CA ASP A 5 10.10 9.18 0.05
C ASP A 5 9.41 8.15 -0.86
N LEU A 6 8.88 8.62 -1.99
CA LEU A 6 8.18 7.77 -2.96
C LEU A 6 9.10 6.85 -3.77
N THR A 7 10.41 7.05 -3.71
CA THR A 7 11.39 6.11 -4.28
C THR A 7 11.56 4.87 -3.40
N ILE A 8 11.27 4.98 -2.10
CA ILE A 8 11.32 3.89 -1.13
C ILE A 8 9.94 3.26 -0.95
N TYR A 9 8.91 4.10 -0.80
CA TYR A 9 7.53 3.67 -0.59
C TYR A 9 6.69 4.04 -1.81
N PRO A 10 6.41 3.08 -2.72
CA PRO A 10 5.59 3.35 -3.89
C PRO A 10 4.24 3.98 -3.50
N ARG A 11 3.71 4.85 -4.34
CA ARG A 11 2.46 5.58 -4.06
C ARG A 11 1.32 4.66 -3.59
N ASP A 12 1.17 3.50 -4.21
CA ASP A 12 0.16 2.50 -3.84
C ASP A 12 0.34 1.99 -2.40
N ALA A 13 1.58 1.79 -1.96
CA ALA A 13 1.87 1.40 -0.59
C ALA A 13 1.50 2.51 0.40
N VAL A 14 1.81 3.77 0.07
CA VAL A 14 1.44 4.94 0.89
C VAL A 14 -0.07 5.06 1.03
N LEU A 15 -0.81 4.92 -0.06
CA LEU A 15 -2.27 4.99 -0.04
C LEU A 15 -2.87 3.83 0.79
N ARG A 16 -2.42 2.59 0.57
CA ARG A 16 -2.90 1.42 1.33
C ARG A 16 -2.61 1.57 2.84
N ALA A 17 -1.44 2.10 3.21
CA ALA A 17 -1.10 2.37 4.60
C ALA A 17 -2.03 3.42 5.23
N CYS A 18 -2.29 4.54 4.55
CA CYS A 18 -3.21 5.57 5.02
C CYS A 18 -4.63 5.02 5.19
N TYR A 19 -5.14 4.29 4.20
CA TYR A 19 -6.48 3.69 4.27
C TYR A 19 -6.61 2.63 5.36
N SER A 20 -5.54 1.91 5.69
CA SER A 20 -5.57 0.89 6.76
C SER A 20 -5.75 1.47 8.16
N LEU A 21 -5.61 2.79 8.31
CA LEU A 21 -5.69 3.52 9.58
C LEU A 21 -6.79 4.59 9.57
N ASP A 22 -7.71 4.57 8.59
CA ASP A 22 -8.79 5.57 8.45
C ASP A 22 -9.80 5.56 9.63
N ASP A 23 -9.81 4.47 10.40
CA ASP A 23 -10.59 4.32 11.62
C ASP A 23 -10.05 5.17 12.78
N ILE A 24 -8.75 5.47 12.79
CA ILE A 24 -8.09 6.21 13.88
C ILE A 24 -7.62 7.61 13.48
N ALA A 25 -7.31 7.85 12.19
CA ALA A 25 -6.87 9.15 11.71
C ALA A 25 -7.19 9.36 10.23
N SER A 26 -7.42 10.62 9.84
CA SER A 26 -7.43 11.03 8.45
C SER A 26 -6.02 11.40 8.01
N PHE A 27 -5.67 11.04 6.79
CA PHE A 27 -4.35 11.31 6.21
C PHE A 27 -4.50 12.17 4.97
N GLN A 28 -3.75 13.27 4.89
CA GLN A 28 -3.68 14.09 3.67
C GLN A 28 -2.30 13.98 3.07
N LEU A 29 -2.24 13.63 1.78
CA LEU A 29 -1.01 13.58 1.02
C LEU A 29 -0.75 14.98 0.45
N VAL A 30 0.18 15.69 1.05
CA VAL A 30 0.63 17.03 0.65
C VAL A 30 1.98 16.89 -0.03
N GLY A 31 2.09 17.17 -1.32
CA GLY A 31 3.37 17.06 -2.03
C GLY A 31 3.23 16.88 -3.53
N ASP A 32 4.35 17.13 -4.23
CA ASP A 32 4.45 17.01 -5.67
C ASP A 32 4.77 15.53 -6.03
N PRO A 33 4.06 14.92 -7.01
CA PRO A 33 4.34 13.54 -7.41
C PRO A 33 5.81 13.37 -7.82
N GLY A 34 6.58 12.60 -7.03
CA GLY A 34 7.95 12.17 -7.38
C GLY A 34 9.11 12.77 -6.58
N LYS A 35 8.88 13.58 -5.53
CA LYS A 35 9.98 14.09 -4.66
C LYS A 35 9.84 13.72 -3.19
N ALA A 36 8.70 14.02 -2.58
CA ALA A 36 8.36 13.61 -1.22
C ALA A 36 6.85 13.83 -1.02
N THR A 37 6.17 12.82 -0.51
CA THR A 37 4.78 12.96 -0.07
C THR A 37 4.80 13.21 1.43
N VAL A 38 4.33 14.37 1.83
CA VAL A 38 4.07 14.65 3.24
C VAL A 38 2.71 14.06 3.59
N VAL A 39 2.67 13.19 4.58
CA VAL A 39 1.43 12.68 5.15
C VAL A 39 1.10 13.51 6.38
N GLU A 40 0.11 14.39 6.26
CA GLU A 40 -0.50 15.07 7.39
C GLU A 40 -1.45 14.10 8.11
N VAL A 41 -1.32 14.00 9.42
CA VAL A 41 -2.09 13.08 10.27
C VAL A 41 -3.07 13.92 11.07
N VAL A 42 -4.36 13.66 10.90
CA VAL A 42 -5.44 14.32 11.64
C VAL A 42 -6.17 13.26 12.47
N PRO A 43 -5.95 13.16 13.79
CA PRO A 43 -6.62 12.18 14.65
C PRO A 43 -8.14 12.30 14.57
N ARG A 44 -8.85 11.17 14.43
CA ARG A 44 -10.32 11.14 14.33
C ARG A 44 -10.97 10.68 15.62
N GLY A 45 -10.84 11.48 16.67
CA GLY A 45 -11.42 11.12 17.98
C GLY A 45 -10.87 9.82 18.57
N SER A 46 -9.74 9.31 18.06
CA SER A 46 -9.05 8.17 18.63
C SER A 46 -8.51 8.53 20.01
N SER A 47 -8.53 7.59 20.95
CA SER A 47 -7.85 7.74 22.25
C SER A 47 -6.32 7.61 22.14
N LEU A 48 -5.80 7.37 20.94
CA LEU A 48 -4.38 7.16 20.69
C LEU A 48 -3.66 8.51 20.69
N ALA A 49 -2.45 8.53 21.24
CA ALA A 49 -1.56 9.68 21.11
C ALA A 49 -1.05 9.80 19.66
N ASP A 50 -0.79 11.02 19.22
CA ASP A 50 -0.30 11.30 17.86
C ASP A 50 0.94 10.46 17.49
N ASP A 51 1.88 10.32 18.43
CA ASP A 51 3.10 9.51 18.25
C ASP A 51 2.79 8.03 18.00
N GLU A 52 1.73 7.51 18.61
CA GLU A 52 1.29 6.13 18.39
C GLU A 52 0.69 5.96 16.99
N ILE A 53 -0.12 6.91 16.54
CA ILE A 53 -0.68 6.92 15.18
C ILE A 53 0.45 6.99 14.14
N VAL A 54 1.44 7.86 14.38
CA VAL A 54 2.64 7.98 13.51
C VAL A 54 3.45 6.68 13.51
N SER A 55 3.64 6.04 14.67
CA SER A 55 4.32 4.75 14.76
C SER A 55 3.61 3.66 13.95
N ARG A 56 2.27 3.57 14.08
CA ARG A 56 1.46 2.63 13.31
C ARG A 56 1.53 2.91 11.80
N LEU A 57 1.50 4.18 11.39
CA LEU A 57 1.66 4.57 10.00
C LEU A 57 3.00 4.12 9.42
N LYS A 58 4.10 4.30 10.16
CA LYS A 58 5.44 3.85 9.73
C LYS A 58 5.50 2.33 9.52
N SER A 59 4.94 1.56 10.44
CA SER A 59 4.85 0.10 10.30
C SER A 59 4.01 -0.30 9.09
N ALA A 60 2.85 0.33 8.91
CA ALA A 60 1.98 0.07 7.76
C ALA A 60 2.67 0.40 6.42
N LEU A 61 3.43 1.49 6.35
CA LEU A 61 4.20 1.87 5.15
C LEU A 61 5.20 0.77 4.76
N ILE A 62 5.93 0.19 5.72
CA ILE A 62 6.88 -0.90 5.48
C ILE A 62 6.14 -2.14 4.97
N ASP A 63 5.08 -2.54 5.67
CA ASP A 63 4.31 -3.75 5.32
C ASP A 63 3.71 -3.66 3.92
N PHE A 64 3.12 -2.52 3.56
CA PHE A 64 2.53 -2.34 2.25
C PHE A 64 3.56 -2.17 1.15
N ALA A 65 4.74 -1.58 1.41
CA ALA A 65 5.81 -1.52 0.43
C ALA A 65 6.33 -2.92 0.08
N LEU A 66 6.54 -3.77 1.10
CA LEU A 66 6.92 -5.17 0.90
C LEU A 66 5.86 -5.94 0.11
N ARG A 67 4.57 -5.76 0.43
CA ARG A 67 3.47 -6.39 -0.31
C ARG A 67 3.43 -5.96 -1.77
N VAL A 68 3.58 -4.67 -2.06
CA VAL A 68 3.63 -4.15 -3.43
C VAL A 68 4.81 -4.74 -4.19
N GLN A 69 5.98 -4.83 -3.56
CA GLN A 69 7.15 -5.45 -4.17
C GLN A 69 6.94 -6.94 -4.48
N ILE A 70 6.35 -7.69 -3.54
CA ILE A 70 6.03 -9.12 -3.75
C ILE A 70 4.98 -9.27 -4.86
N GLU A 71 3.94 -8.44 -4.88
CA GLU A 71 2.90 -8.43 -5.92
C GLU A 71 3.48 -8.19 -7.31
N GLU A 72 4.49 -7.32 -7.42
CA GLU A 72 5.23 -7.04 -8.66
C GLU A 72 6.09 -8.24 -9.06
N GLN A 73 6.92 -8.75 -8.14
CA GLN A 73 7.82 -9.88 -8.40
C GLN A 73 7.07 -11.17 -8.74
N THR A 74 5.85 -11.35 -8.23
CA THR A 74 5.03 -12.55 -8.48
C THR A 74 4.01 -12.38 -9.60
N ARG A 75 3.96 -11.20 -10.25
CA ARG A 75 2.97 -10.91 -11.30
C ARG A 75 3.06 -11.91 -12.45
N GLU A 76 4.24 -12.12 -13.00
CA GLU A 76 4.43 -13.02 -14.15
C GLU A 76 4.05 -14.47 -13.82
N LEU A 77 4.44 -14.95 -12.64
CA LEU A 77 4.10 -16.30 -12.19
C LEU A 77 2.59 -16.46 -12.03
N ARG A 78 1.91 -15.47 -11.42
CA ARG A 78 0.45 -15.45 -11.29
C ARG A 78 -0.23 -15.45 -12.65
N ASP A 79 0.27 -14.68 -13.60
CA ASP A 79 -0.29 -14.60 -14.96
C ASP A 79 -0.10 -15.91 -15.72
N GLN A 80 1.04 -16.59 -15.55
CA GLN A 80 1.28 -17.93 -16.11
C GLN A 80 0.32 -18.97 -15.53
N ILE A 81 0.15 -18.99 -14.19
CA ILE A 81 -0.81 -19.88 -13.53
C ILE A 81 -2.22 -19.68 -14.09
N TRP A 82 -2.66 -18.41 -14.21
CA TRP A 82 -3.96 -18.07 -14.80
C TRP A 82 -4.09 -18.55 -16.24
N ARG A 83 -3.07 -18.33 -17.09
CA ARG A 83 -3.10 -18.77 -18.49
C ARG A 83 -3.19 -20.28 -18.60
N THR A 84 -2.40 -21.03 -17.83
CA THR A 84 -2.41 -22.49 -17.85
C THR A 84 -3.76 -23.04 -17.39
N ALA A 85 -4.26 -22.57 -16.24
CA ALA A 85 -5.52 -23.06 -15.66
C ALA A 85 -6.72 -22.84 -16.61
N PHE A 86 -6.74 -21.75 -17.37
CA PHE A 86 -7.86 -21.44 -18.28
C PHE A 86 -7.63 -21.92 -19.71
N ALA A 87 -6.41 -22.23 -20.12
CA ALA A 87 -6.15 -22.94 -21.37
C ALA A 87 -6.71 -24.38 -21.33
N GLU A 88 -6.65 -25.04 -20.17
CA GLU A 88 -7.20 -26.39 -19.98
C GLU A 88 -8.74 -26.41 -19.98
N LEU A 89 -9.39 -25.34 -19.52
CA LEU A 89 -10.86 -25.21 -19.53
C LEU A 89 -11.43 -24.86 -20.93
N GLY A 90 -10.61 -24.34 -21.83
CA GLY A 90 -10.99 -23.96 -23.19
C GLY A 90 -10.70 -25.00 -24.27
N SER A 91 -10.10 -26.14 -23.92
CA SER A 91 -9.83 -27.22 -24.87
C SER A 91 -11.06 -28.12 -24.99
N PRO A 92 -11.83 -28.07 -26.09
CA PRO A 92 -12.99 -28.94 -26.25
C PRO A 92 -12.52 -30.39 -26.25
N SER A 93 -13.08 -31.16 -25.32
CA SER A 93 -12.97 -32.62 -25.25
C SER A 93 -13.23 -33.22 -26.63
N ARG A 94 -12.18 -33.80 -27.23
CA ARG A 94 -12.31 -34.73 -28.36
C ARG A 94 -12.57 -36.13 -27.85
#